data_AF-A0A916ND34-F1
#
_entry.id   AF-A0A916ND34-F1
#
_cell.length_a   1.000
_cell.length_b   1.000
_cell.length_c   1.000
_cell.angle_alpha   90.00
_cell.angle_beta   90.00
_cell.angle_gamma   90.00
#
_symmetry.space_group_name_H-M   'P 1'
#
loop_
_entity.id
_entity.type
_entity.pdbx_description
1 polymer ?
#
loop_
_entity_poly.entity_id
_entity_poly.type
_entity_poly.pdbx_seq_one_letter_code
_entity_poly.pdbx_strand_id
1 'polypeptide(L)'
;MASAQGKIEHVVLIGSDGFGAYAFESAKVPHLRELMEKGSWTLKARTVLPSSSAANWASMVMGAGPELHGYTKWGSRSPDMPARELDEYGMFPSVYALLRKEKPRSEVGVIYEWDGIGYLFPKKAVNQDQNCDGDVAVTKAAASYIREKKPNFLFIHLHDVDSVGHNAGHGTPEYFAAIERTDTHIGAIIQSIKDAGIMEKTAIIFTADHGGINKGHGSISMQEMQIPWIIAGPGIRKNNEVTASVMTFDTAATIATLLKLKQPQVWIGRPVTASFK
;
A
#
# COMPACT_ATOMS: atom_id res chain seq x y z
N MET A 1 8.47 33.71 7.11
CA MET A 1 8.96 32.64 8.01
C MET A 1 8.19 31.37 7.69
N ALA A 2 8.84 30.38 7.09
CA ALA A 2 8.20 29.10 6.78
C ALA A 2 8.00 28.34 8.10
N SER A 3 6.74 28.14 8.50
CA SER A 3 6.39 27.34 9.69
C SER A 3 7.02 25.95 9.58
N ALA A 4 7.62 25.46 10.66
CA ALA A 4 8.22 24.13 10.75
C ALA A 4 7.21 23.04 10.35
N GLN A 5 7.19 22.67 9.07
CA GLN A 5 6.49 21.49 8.56
C GLN A 5 7.29 20.27 9.02
N GLY A 6 6.70 19.46 9.91
CA GLY A 6 7.35 18.26 10.45
C GLY A 6 7.93 17.39 9.34
N LYS A 7 9.23 17.11 9.42
CA LYS A 7 9.92 16.24 8.46
C LYS A 7 9.37 14.82 8.63
N ILE A 8 8.87 14.23 7.54
CA ILE A 8 8.51 12.81 7.51
C ILE A 8 9.79 11.98 7.69
N GLU A 9 9.76 11.09 8.68
CA GLU A 9 10.83 10.12 8.98
C GLU A 9 10.35 8.68 8.79
N HIS A 10 9.03 8.46 8.84
CA HIS A 10 8.39 7.16 8.74
C HIS A 10 7.28 7.18 7.68
N VAL A 11 7.19 6.11 6.90
CA VAL A 11 6.05 5.85 6.02
C VAL A 11 5.49 4.47 6.35
N VAL A 12 4.20 4.41 6.65
CA VAL A 12 3.47 3.15 6.87
C VAL A 12 2.46 3.01 5.74
N LEU A 13 2.69 2.03 4.86
CA LEU A 13 1.79 1.63 3.79
C LEU A 13 0.94 0.46 4.28
N ILE A 14 -0.38 0.63 4.30
CA ILE A 14 -1.35 -0.39 4.66
C ILE A 14 -2.12 -0.76 3.39
N GLY A 15 -1.97 -1.98 2.92
CA GLY A 15 -2.69 -2.55 1.80
C GLY A 15 -3.78 -3.51 2.27
N SER A 16 -4.98 -3.41 1.70
CA SER A 16 -6.03 -4.43 1.82
C SER A 16 -6.27 -5.08 0.47
N ASP A 17 -6.11 -6.40 0.40
CA ASP A 17 -6.42 -7.22 -0.76
C ASP A 17 -7.92 -7.13 -1.10
N GLY A 18 -8.27 -7.01 -2.38
CA GLY A 18 -9.67 -7.04 -2.84
C GLY A 18 -10.59 -5.92 -2.35
N PHE A 19 -10.05 -4.83 -1.78
CA PHE A 19 -10.82 -3.69 -1.29
C PHE A 19 -11.12 -2.68 -2.41
N GLY A 20 -12.26 -2.86 -3.08
CA GLY A 20 -12.74 -1.96 -4.12
C GLY A 20 -13.30 -0.64 -3.55
N ALA A 21 -13.12 0.47 -4.28
CA ALA A 21 -13.53 1.79 -3.81
C ALA A 21 -15.05 1.92 -3.54
N TYR A 22 -15.88 1.16 -4.24
CA TYR A 22 -17.33 1.09 -4.03
C TYR A 22 -17.71 0.66 -2.61
N ALA A 23 -16.82 0.00 -1.88
CA ALA A 23 -17.01 -0.39 -0.48
C ALA A 23 -17.37 0.77 0.43
N PHE A 24 -16.86 1.98 0.15
CA PHE A 24 -17.11 3.17 0.96
C PHE A 24 -18.57 3.60 0.97
N GLU A 25 -19.39 3.17 0.00
CA GLU A 25 -20.81 3.51 -0.05
C GLU A 25 -21.65 2.72 0.96
N SER A 26 -21.21 1.51 1.33
CA SER A 26 -22.01 0.55 2.11
C SER A 26 -21.38 0.14 3.44
N ALA A 27 -20.05 0.05 3.50
CA ALA A 27 -19.34 -0.40 4.71
C ALA A 27 -19.08 0.74 5.69
N LYS A 28 -19.16 0.44 7.00
CA LYS A 28 -18.80 1.38 8.06
C LYS A 28 -17.30 1.34 8.33
N VAL A 29 -16.59 2.33 7.80
CA VAL A 29 -15.12 2.42 7.91
C VAL A 29 -14.65 3.66 8.68
N PRO A 30 -15.04 3.83 9.96
CA PRO A 30 -14.77 5.05 10.71
C PRO A 30 -13.29 5.42 10.80
N HIS A 31 -12.37 4.47 10.88
CA HIS A 31 -10.94 4.77 10.97
C HIS A 31 -10.38 5.29 9.63
N LEU A 32 -10.80 4.70 8.51
CA LEU A 32 -10.48 5.22 7.18
C LEU A 32 -11.14 6.59 6.93
N ARG A 33 -12.37 6.81 7.40
CA ARG A 33 -13.02 8.14 7.32
C ARG A 33 -12.25 9.20 8.10
N GLU A 34 -11.82 8.88 9.33
CA GLU A 34 -10.95 9.76 10.12
C GLU A 34 -9.62 10.05 9.38
N LEU A 35 -9.04 9.05 8.73
CA LEU A 35 -7.81 9.21 7.93
C LEU A 35 -8.04 10.13 6.72
N MET A 36 -9.18 10.02 6.03
CA MET A 36 -9.60 10.91 4.95
C MET A 36 -9.77 12.36 5.42
N GLU A 37 -10.46 12.57 6.54
CA GLU A 37 -10.67 13.91 7.12
C GLU A 37 -9.34 14.57 7.52
N LYS A 38 -8.41 13.78 8.07
CA LYS A 38 -7.09 14.25 8.49
C LYS A 38 -6.08 14.36 7.34
N GLY A 39 -6.45 13.93 6.14
CA GLY A 39 -5.54 13.72 5.04
C GLY A 39 -6.10 14.13 3.67
N SER A 40 -5.49 13.55 2.66
CA SER A 40 -5.91 13.66 1.26
C SER A 40 -6.29 12.28 0.74
N TRP A 41 -7.26 12.21 -0.15
CA TRP A 41 -7.80 10.93 -0.58
C TRP A 41 -8.37 11.00 -1.99
N THR A 42 -8.45 9.85 -2.67
CA THR A 42 -9.30 9.65 -3.84
C THR A 42 -9.89 8.25 -3.80
N LEU A 43 -11.15 8.11 -4.19
CA LEU A 43 -11.80 6.82 -4.43
C LEU A 43 -11.76 6.43 -5.92
N LYS A 44 -10.95 7.15 -6.70
CA LYS A 44 -10.83 6.98 -8.15
C LYS A 44 -9.42 6.60 -8.59
N ALA A 45 -8.56 6.18 -7.65
CA ALA A 45 -7.27 5.61 -7.99
C ALA A 45 -7.48 4.31 -8.78
N ARG A 46 -6.58 4.03 -9.72
CA ARG A 46 -6.70 2.88 -10.61
C ARG A 46 -5.56 1.88 -10.45
N THR A 47 -5.92 0.61 -10.52
CA THR A 47 -4.99 -0.51 -10.69
C THR A 47 -4.26 -0.44 -12.03
N VAL A 48 -3.22 -1.25 -12.19
CA VAL A 48 -2.74 -1.66 -13.52
C VAL A 48 -3.65 -2.76 -14.08
N LEU A 49 -3.42 -3.12 -15.35
CA LEU A 49 -4.04 -4.29 -15.97
C LEU A 49 -3.03 -5.45 -16.01
N PRO A 50 -3.48 -6.69 -15.72
CA PRO A 50 -4.80 -7.03 -15.18
C PRO A 50 -4.95 -6.53 -13.73
N SER A 51 -6.20 -6.39 -13.24
CA SER A 51 -6.54 -6.11 -11.84
C SER A 51 -6.30 -7.34 -10.95
N SER A 52 -5.06 -7.81 -10.96
CA SER A 52 -4.61 -9.07 -10.36
C SER A 52 -3.53 -8.81 -9.32
N SER A 53 -3.46 -9.64 -8.28
CA SER A 53 -2.76 -9.32 -7.04
C SER A 53 -1.25 -9.13 -7.21
N ALA A 54 -0.47 -10.13 -7.66
CA ALA A 54 0.98 -9.92 -7.82
C ALA A 54 1.32 -8.80 -8.82
N ALA A 55 0.53 -8.62 -9.88
CA ALA A 55 0.73 -7.52 -10.82
C ALA A 55 0.58 -6.15 -10.12
N ASN A 56 -0.49 -5.95 -9.33
CA ASN A 56 -0.76 -4.67 -8.68
C ASN A 56 0.10 -4.42 -7.45
N TRP A 57 0.34 -5.44 -6.61
CA TRP A 57 1.26 -5.30 -5.48
C TRP A 57 2.68 -4.99 -5.94
N ALA A 58 3.16 -5.63 -7.02
CA ALA A 58 4.45 -5.30 -7.62
C ALA A 58 4.45 -3.85 -8.12
N SER A 59 3.46 -3.47 -8.95
CA SER A 59 3.34 -2.10 -9.46
C SER A 59 3.35 -1.04 -8.35
N MET A 60 2.65 -1.30 -7.25
CA MET A 60 2.51 -0.39 -6.11
C MET A 60 3.84 -0.06 -5.43
N VAL A 61 4.76 -1.02 -5.34
CA VAL A 61 6.07 -0.86 -4.67
C VAL A 61 7.22 -0.65 -5.66
N MET A 62 7.00 -0.90 -6.95
CA MET A 62 7.98 -0.78 -8.03
C MET A 62 7.77 0.45 -8.92
N GLY A 63 6.72 1.24 -8.74
CA GLY A 63 6.56 2.51 -9.45
C GLY A 63 6.41 2.39 -10.97
N ALA A 64 6.04 1.20 -11.46
CA ALA A 64 5.90 0.89 -12.87
C ALA A 64 4.81 -0.16 -13.11
N GLY A 65 4.36 -0.32 -14.35
CA GLY A 65 3.38 -1.34 -14.73
C GLY A 65 3.98 -2.72 -15.07
N PRO A 66 3.14 -3.76 -15.24
CA PRO A 66 3.56 -5.13 -15.55
C PRO A 66 4.43 -5.26 -16.79
N GLU A 67 4.24 -4.39 -17.78
CA GLU A 67 5.04 -4.32 -18.99
C GLU A 67 6.52 -3.93 -18.74
N LEU A 68 6.82 -3.37 -17.55
CA LEU A 68 8.17 -2.99 -17.15
C LEU A 68 8.76 -3.91 -16.07
N HIS A 69 8.00 -4.23 -15.02
CA HIS A 69 8.51 -5.08 -13.93
C HIS A 69 8.32 -6.58 -14.19
N GLY A 70 7.45 -6.96 -15.12
CA GLY A 70 7.28 -8.32 -15.62
C GLY A 70 6.40 -9.25 -14.78
N TYR A 71 5.76 -8.78 -13.70
CA TYR A 71 4.80 -9.59 -12.92
C TYR A 71 3.40 -9.35 -13.48
N THR A 72 2.80 -10.37 -14.10
CA THR A 72 1.62 -10.17 -14.98
C THR A 72 0.37 -10.93 -14.55
N LYS A 73 0.47 -11.82 -13.56
CA LYS A 73 -0.63 -12.71 -13.13
C LYS A 73 -0.85 -12.61 -11.63
N TRP A 74 -1.89 -13.29 -11.13
CA TRP A 74 -2.25 -13.31 -9.70
C TRP A 74 -1.11 -13.82 -8.82
N GLY A 75 -0.53 -14.98 -9.14
CA GLY A 75 0.46 -15.67 -8.30
C GLY A 75 1.88 -15.64 -8.85
N SER A 76 2.27 -14.60 -9.60
CA SER A 76 3.62 -14.50 -10.16
C SER A 76 4.67 -14.44 -9.04
N ARG A 77 5.44 -15.53 -8.90
CA ARG A 77 6.55 -15.65 -7.92
C ARG A 77 7.90 -15.20 -8.47
N SER A 78 7.94 -14.94 -9.77
CA SER A 78 9.03 -14.33 -10.51
C SER A 78 8.41 -13.55 -11.68
N PRO A 79 9.15 -12.64 -12.32
CA PRO A 79 8.69 -12.01 -13.55
C PRO A 79 8.30 -13.07 -14.60
N ASP A 80 7.09 -12.99 -15.14
CA ASP A 80 6.59 -13.79 -16.27
C ASP A 80 7.26 -13.40 -17.59
N MET A 81 7.78 -12.19 -17.64
CA MET A 81 8.59 -11.67 -18.73
C MET A 81 9.80 -10.91 -18.18
N PRO A 82 10.90 -10.78 -18.94
CA PRO A 82 12.08 -10.06 -18.47
C PRO A 82 11.73 -8.63 -18.05
N ALA A 83 12.14 -8.26 -16.83
CA ALA A 83 12.04 -6.91 -16.35
C ALA A 83 12.88 -5.97 -17.23
N ARG A 84 12.40 -4.74 -17.45
CA ARG A 84 13.06 -3.77 -18.33
C ARG A 84 14.46 -3.39 -17.84
N GLU A 85 14.61 -3.31 -16.52
CA GLU A 85 15.87 -3.08 -15.81
C GLU A 85 15.90 -3.92 -14.54
N LEU A 86 17.11 -4.23 -14.07
CA LEU A 86 17.35 -4.92 -12.81
C LEU A 86 18.24 -4.07 -11.91
N ASP A 87 17.95 -4.08 -10.62
CA ASP A 87 18.78 -3.50 -9.57
C ASP A 87 19.89 -4.46 -9.11
N GLU A 88 20.63 -4.07 -8.07
CA GLU A 88 21.72 -4.87 -7.50
C GLU A 88 21.28 -6.19 -6.85
N TYR A 89 19.97 -6.35 -6.60
CA TYR A 89 19.38 -7.58 -6.07
C TYR A 89 18.86 -8.51 -7.19
N GLY A 90 19.00 -8.11 -8.46
CA GLY A 90 18.47 -8.85 -9.59
C GLY A 90 16.94 -8.78 -9.71
N MET A 91 16.32 -7.73 -9.15
CA MET A 91 14.88 -7.48 -9.25
C MET A 91 14.62 -6.14 -9.94
N PHE A 92 13.41 -5.90 -10.43
CA PHE A 92 13.05 -4.57 -10.90
C PHE A 92 13.12 -3.55 -9.73
N PRO A 93 13.65 -2.33 -9.93
CA PRO A 93 13.87 -1.38 -8.84
C PRO A 93 12.59 -1.10 -8.04
N SER A 94 12.64 -1.33 -6.72
CA SER A 94 11.54 -1.12 -5.78
C SER A 94 11.88 -0.05 -4.72
N VAL A 95 10.88 0.49 -4.04
CA VAL A 95 11.08 1.42 -2.91
C VAL A 95 12.04 0.86 -1.86
N TYR A 96 12.02 -0.46 -1.63
CA TYR A 96 12.90 -1.15 -0.68
C TYR A 96 14.37 -1.05 -1.10
N ALA A 97 14.64 -1.37 -2.38
CA ALA A 97 15.99 -1.31 -2.93
C ALA A 97 16.54 0.12 -2.95
N LEU A 98 15.72 1.10 -3.36
CA LEU A 98 16.12 2.52 -3.34
C LEU A 98 16.47 2.98 -1.93
N LEU A 99 15.62 2.64 -0.94
CA LEU A 99 15.84 3.04 0.43
C LEU A 99 17.09 2.37 1.01
N ARG A 100 17.32 1.07 0.77
CA ARG A 100 18.53 0.38 1.23
C ARG A 100 19.79 0.99 0.61
N LYS A 101 19.76 1.32 -0.68
CA LYS A 101 20.87 1.92 -1.42
C LYS A 101 21.23 3.32 -0.92
N GLU A 102 20.23 4.20 -0.76
CA GLU A 102 20.48 5.61 -0.40
C GLU A 102 20.52 5.86 1.11
N LYS A 103 19.87 5.00 1.90
CA LYS A 103 19.76 5.11 3.35
C LYS A 103 19.98 3.74 4.01
N PRO A 104 21.21 3.20 3.99
CA PRO A 104 21.51 1.83 4.40
C PRO A 104 21.25 1.52 5.88
N ARG A 105 21.05 2.53 6.72
CA ARG A 105 20.70 2.37 8.14
C ARG A 105 19.20 2.40 8.41
N SER A 106 18.37 2.61 7.38
CA SER A 106 16.93 2.64 7.57
C SER A 106 16.40 1.28 7.99
N GLU A 107 15.43 1.32 8.89
CA GLU A 107 14.69 0.15 9.35
C GLU A 107 13.48 -0.07 8.44
N VAL A 108 13.39 -1.24 7.82
CA VAL A 108 12.41 -1.54 6.77
C VAL A 108 11.72 -2.85 7.06
N GLY A 109 10.38 -2.85 7.06
CA GLY A 109 9.60 -4.06 7.29
C GLY A 109 8.56 -4.32 6.22
N VAL A 110 8.29 -5.60 5.99
CA VAL A 110 7.19 -6.12 5.20
C VAL A 110 6.51 -7.21 6.02
N ILE A 111 5.26 -6.98 6.40
CA ILE A 111 4.46 -7.90 7.23
C ILE A 111 3.17 -8.18 6.47
N TYR A 112 2.90 -9.44 6.16
CA TYR A 112 1.89 -9.77 5.16
C TYR A 112 1.22 -11.11 5.43
N GLU A 113 -0.04 -11.20 5.03
CA GLU A 113 -0.83 -12.44 5.11
C GLU A 113 -0.61 -13.33 3.88
N TRP A 114 -0.85 -12.81 2.68
CA TRP A 114 -0.75 -13.60 1.45
C TRP A 114 0.72 -13.86 1.04
N ASP A 115 1.12 -15.13 0.93
CA ASP A 115 2.51 -15.55 0.72
C ASP A 115 3.17 -14.95 -0.53
N GLY A 116 2.36 -14.63 -1.55
CA GLY A 116 2.78 -14.02 -2.80
C GLY A 116 3.57 -12.71 -2.64
N ILE A 117 3.26 -11.92 -1.60
CA ILE A 117 4.00 -10.68 -1.29
C ILE A 117 5.50 -10.93 -1.11
N GLY A 118 5.87 -12.09 -0.54
CA GLY A 118 7.26 -12.49 -0.29
C GLY A 118 8.15 -12.63 -1.52
N TYR A 119 7.56 -12.57 -2.73
CA TYR A 119 8.25 -12.64 -4.02
C TYR A 119 8.36 -11.29 -4.74
N LEU A 120 7.80 -10.22 -4.17
CA LEU A 120 7.67 -8.91 -4.81
C LEU A 120 8.66 -7.86 -4.28
N PHE A 121 9.59 -8.26 -3.41
CA PHE A 121 10.62 -7.38 -2.88
C PHE A 121 11.93 -8.15 -2.62
N PRO A 122 13.08 -7.47 -2.68
CA PRO A 122 14.36 -8.10 -2.38
C PRO A 122 14.50 -8.31 -0.87
N LYS A 123 14.43 -9.57 -0.41
CA LYS A 123 14.52 -9.94 1.02
C LYS A 123 15.76 -9.38 1.72
N LYS A 124 16.89 -9.27 1.00
CA LYS A 124 18.14 -8.68 1.54
C LYS A 124 18.09 -7.17 1.76
N ALA A 125 17.10 -6.47 1.21
CA ALA A 125 16.93 -5.02 1.37
C ALA A 125 16.12 -4.66 2.62
N VAL A 126 15.42 -5.62 3.25
CA VAL A 126 14.53 -5.38 4.38
C VAL A 126 15.09 -5.96 5.69
N ASN A 127 14.71 -5.37 6.82
CA ASN A 127 15.07 -5.85 8.15
C ASN A 127 14.07 -6.89 8.66
N GLN A 128 12.79 -6.71 8.33
CA GLN A 128 11.70 -7.61 8.67
C GLN A 128 11.01 -8.11 7.41
N ASP A 129 11.02 -9.41 7.22
CA ASP A 129 10.24 -10.16 6.23
C ASP A 129 9.40 -11.17 7.04
N GLN A 130 8.10 -10.90 7.20
CA GLN A 130 7.24 -11.71 8.06
C GLN A 130 5.90 -12.01 7.40
N ASN A 131 5.74 -13.28 7.03
CA ASN A 131 4.45 -13.84 6.69
C ASN A 131 3.68 -14.26 7.97
N CYS A 132 2.40 -13.95 8.05
CA CYS A 132 1.53 -14.28 9.17
C CYS A 132 0.27 -14.99 8.68
N ASP A 133 -0.31 -15.86 9.51
CA ASP A 133 -1.57 -16.53 9.25
C ASP A 133 -2.75 -15.68 9.76
N GLY A 134 -3.45 -15.02 8.84
CA GLY A 134 -4.59 -14.13 9.10
C GLY A 134 -4.27 -12.70 9.58
N ASP A 135 -5.21 -11.80 9.31
CA ASP A 135 -5.10 -10.35 9.55
C ASP A 135 -4.93 -9.98 11.04
N VAL A 136 -5.44 -10.80 11.96
CA VAL A 136 -5.21 -10.65 13.40
C VAL A 136 -3.72 -10.80 13.72
N ALA A 137 -3.06 -11.81 13.15
CA ALA A 137 -1.63 -12.06 13.36
C ALA A 137 -0.77 -10.99 12.68
N VAL A 138 -1.13 -10.56 11.47
CA VAL A 138 -0.50 -9.41 10.79
C VAL A 138 -0.58 -8.15 11.65
N THR A 139 -1.79 -7.82 12.14
CA THR A 139 -2.02 -6.62 12.96
C THR A 139 -1.18 -6.63 14.24
N LYS A 140 -1.14 -7.78 14.93
CA LYS A 140 -0.34 -7.93 16.15
C LYS A 140 1.16 -7.79 15.87
N ALA A 141 1.65 -8.43 14.80
CA ALA A 141 3.05 -8.34 14.40
C ALA A 141 3.44 -6.91 14.02
N ALA A 142 2.62 -6.23 13.21
CA ALA A 142 2.83 -4.84 12.82
C ALA A 142 2.84 -3.91 14.03
N ALA A 143 1.88 -4.04 14.95
CA ALA A 143 1.83 -3.22 16.16
C ALA A 143 3.06 -3.42 17.05
N SER A 144 3.56 -4.65 17.22
CA SER A 144 4.79 -4.93 17.96
C SER A 144 6.00 -4.27 17.28
N TYR A 145 6.15 -4.51 15.98
CA TYR A 145 7.26 -4.00 15.19
C TYR A 145 7.31 -2.47 15.17
N ILE A 146 6.16 -1.80 15.04
CA ILE A 146 6.06 -0.33 15.11
C ILE A 146 6.56 0.19 16.46
N ARG A 147 6.12 -0.41 17.58
CA ARG A 147 6.49 0.04 18.93
C ARG A 147 7.97 -0.19 19.23
N GLU A 148 8.51 -1.33 18.80
CA GLU A 148 9.89 -1.73 19.11
C GLU A 148 10.92 -1.08 18.18
N LYS A 149 10.62 -1.01 16.88
CA LYS A 149 11.61 -0.68 15.85
C LYS A 149 11.40 0.68 15.21
N LYS A 150 10.17 1.23 15.26
CA LYS A 150 9.81 2.53 14.69
C LYS A 150 10.33 2.66 13.23
N PRO A 151 9.90 1.76 12.33
CA PRO A 151 10.52 1.61 11.02
C PRO A 151 10.44 2.88 10.17
N ASN A 152 11.44 3.14 9.33
CA ASN A 152 11.40 4.22 8.35
C ASN A 152 10.42 3.92 7.22
N PHE A 153 10.30 2.66 6.83
CA PHE A 153 9.28 2.19 5.92
C PHE A 153 8.70 0.86 6.39
N LEU A 154 7.38 0.74 6.44
CA LEU A 154 6.68 -0.49 6.76
C LEU A 154 5.55 -0.70 5.77
N PHE A 155 5.56 -1.84 5.09
CA PHE A 155 4.42 -2.33 4.33
C PHE A 155 3.67 -3.39 5.13
N ILE A 156 2.36 -3.22 5.28
CA ILE A 156 1.44 -4.12 5.96
C ILE A 156 0.39 -4.57 4.94
N HIS A 157 0.24 -5.87 4.74
CA HIS A 157 -0.75 -6.44 3.83
C HIS A 157 -1.79 -7.25 4.61
N LEU A 158 -3.07 -6.89 4.43
CA LEU A 158 -4.25 -7.55 4.99
C LEU A 158 -5.02 -8.25 3.86
N HIS A 159 -5.47 -9.49 4.08
CA HIS A 159 -6.01 -10.37 3.02
C HIS A 159 -7.50 -10.72 3.18
N ASP A 160 -8.11 -10.57 4.37
CA ASP A 160 -9.44 -11.13 4.67
C ASP A 160 -10.54 -10.68 3.70
N VAL A 161 -10.47 -9.44 3.21
CA VAL A 161 -11.46 -8.87 2.28
C VAL A 161 -11.52 -9.63 0.95
N ASP A 162 -10.37 -9.97 0.37
CA ASP A 162 -10.30 -10.75 -0.88
C ASP A 162 -10.77 -12.18 -0.67
N SER A 163 -10.29 -12.84 0.40
CA SER A 163 -10.71 -14.20 0.77
C SER A 163 -12.24 -14.30 0.91
N VAL A 164 -12.87 -13.33 1.59
CA VAL A 164 -14.34 -13.28 1.70
C VAL A 164 -14.99 -12.93 0.35
N GLY A 165 -14.38 -12.03 -0.44
CA GLY A 165 -14.81 -11.71 -1.80
C GLY A 165 -14.91 -12.94 -2.70
N HIS A 166 -13.90 -13.81 -2.67
CA HIS A 166 -13.91 -15.08 -3.39
C HIS A 166 -14.92 -16.10 -2.84
N ASN A 167 -15.10 -16.16 -1.52
CA ASN A 167 -15.96 -17.16 -0.89
C ASN A 167 -17.45 -16.81 -0.97
N ALA A 168 -17.82 -15.60 -0.53
CA ALA A 168 -19.20 -15.14 -0.44
C ALA A 168 -19.62 -14.28 -1.64
N GLY A 169 -18.69 -13.45 -2.14
CA GLY A 169 -18.90 -12.54 -3.26
C GLY A 169 -18.64 -11.08 -2.88
N HIS A 170 -17.99 -10.33 -3.76
CA HIS A 170 -17.82 -8.89 -3.67
C HIS A 170 -19.18 -8.16 -3.66
N GLY A 171 -19.31 -7.15 -2.80
CA GLY A 171 -20.54 -6.36 -2.65
C GLY A 171 -21.66 -7.05 -1.84
N THR A 172 -21.40 -8.22 -1.26
CA THR A 172 -22.31 -8.91 -0.35
C THR A 172 -22.22 -8.35 1.08
N PRO A 173 -23.22 -8.61 1.95
CA PRO A 173 -23.15 -8.28 3.37
C PRO A 173 -21.90 -8.86 4.06
N GLU A 174 -21.48 -10.08 3.71
CA GLU A 174 -20.29 -10.74 4.24
C GLU A 174 -19.02 -10.00 3.84
N TYR A 175 -18.93 -9.56 2.57
CA TYR A 175 -17.82 -8.76 2.07
C TYR A 175 -17.73 -7.41 2.80
N PHE A 176 -18.85 -6.72 3.00
CA PHE A 176 -18.85 -5.46 3.77
C PHE A 176 -18.47 -5.69 5.23
N ALA A 177 -18.91 -6.79 5.85
CA ALA A 177 -18.47 -7.15 7.20
C ALA A 177 -16.95 -7.41 7.27
N ALA A 178 -16.33 -7.98 6.23
CA ALA A 178 -14.88 -8.15 6.15
C ALA A 178 -14.14 -6.80 6.04
N ILE A 179 -14.70 -5.84 5.29
CA ILE A 179 -14.19 -4.47 5.23
C ILE A 179 -14.26 -3.78 6.60
N GLU A 180 -15.37 -3.92 7.34
CA GLU A 180 -15.51 -3.34 8.67
C GLU A 180 -14.53 -3.94 9.68
N ARG A 181 -14.26 -5.26 9.61
CA ARG A 181 -13.19 -5.91 10.38
C ARG A 181 -11.81 -5.36 10.00
N THR A 182 -11.55 -5.19 8.72
CA THR A 182 -10.29 -4.63 8.21
C THR A 182 -10.07 -3.19 8.69
N ASP A 183 -11.12 -2.36 8.71
CA ASP A 183 -11.06 -1.01 9.29
C ASP A 183 -10.69 -1.03 10.79
N THR A 184 -11.16 -2.05 11.53
CA THR A 184 -10.75 -2.26 12.94
C THR A 184 -9.25 -2.58 13.07
N HIS A 185 -8.71 -3.40 12.17
CA HIS A 185 -7.27 -3.68 12.10
C HIS A 185 -6.45 -2.42 11.80
N ILE A 186 -6.93 -1.60 10.85
CA ILE A 186 -6.33 -0.31 10.49
C ILE A 186 -6.32 0.63 11.71
N GLY A 187 -7.42 0.71 12.45
CA GLY A 187 -7.51 1.48 13.70
C GLY A 187 -6.45 1.06 14.73
N ALA A 188 -6.25 -0.25 14.91
CA ALA A 188 -5.23 -0.79 15.83
C ALA A 188 -3.80 -0.47 15.37
N ILE A 189 -3.51 -0.54 14.07
CA ILE A 189 -2.21 -0.15 13.49
C ILE A 189 -1.95 1.34 13.72
N ILE A 190 -2.92 2.21 13.40
CA ILE A 190 -2.82 3.66 13.64
C ILE A 190 -2.58 3.94 15.14
N GLN A 191 -3.27 3.22 16.03
CA GLN A 191 -3.05 3.37 17.47
C GLN A 191 -1.63 2.99 17.87
N SER A 192 -1.05 1.93 17.30
CA SER A 192 0.35 1.55 17.59
C SER A 192 1.37 2.63 17.19
N ILE A 193 1.11 3.37 16.10
CA ILE A 193 1.94 4.52 15.67
C ILE A 193 1.86 5.65 16.69
N LYS A 194 0.67 5.92 17.24
CA LYS A 194 0.46 6.90 18.32
C LYS A 194 1.19 6.46 19.60
N ASP A 195 1.02 5.20 20.01
CA ASP A 195 1.65 4.62 21.20
C ASP A 195 3.19 4.67 21.11
N ALA A 196 3.75 4.46 19.92
CA ALA A 196 5.19 4.52 19.67
C ALA A 196 5.75 5.96 19.69
N GLY A 197 4.88 6.98 19.74
CA GLY A 197 5.26 8.39 19.78
C GLY A 197 5.80 8.94 18.45
N ILE A 198 5.46 8.32 17.32
CA ILE A 198 6.00 8.69 16.00
C ILE A 198 4.96 9.31 15.04
N MET A 199 3.70 9.48 15.49
CA MET A 199 2.60 9.98 14.66
C MET A 199 2.92 11.31 13.94
N GLU A 200 3.51 12.28 14.64
CA GLU A 200 3.84 13.61 14.08
C GLU A 200 4.96 13.60 13.03
N LYS A 201 5.59 12.44 12.80
CA LYS A 201 6.65 12.20 11.81
C LYS A 201 6.31 11.08 10.82
N THR A 202 5.09 10.55 10.89
CA THR A 202 4.64 9.41 10.10
C THR A 202 3.65 9.86 9.04
N ALA A 203 3.91 9.48 7.79
CA ALA A 203 2.89 9.43 6.75
C ALA A 203 2.26 8.04 6.71
N ILE A 204 0.94 7.97 6.78
CA ILE A 204 0.17 6.74 6.67
C ILE A 204 -0.51 6.77 5.31
N ILE A 205 -0.30 5.71 4.52
CA ILE A 205 -0.95 5.50 3.23
C ILE A 205 -1.82 4.26 3.36
N PHE A 206 -3.09 4.35 2.97
CA PHE A 206 -3.97 3.20 2.80
C PHE A 206 -4.39 3.07 1.35
N THR A 207 -4.34 1.85 0.81
CA THR A 207 -4.82 1.54 -0.53
C THR A 207 -5.13 0.04 -0.69
N ALA A 208 -5.46 -0.37 -1.91
CA ALA A 208 -5.77 -1.75 -2.28
C ALA A 208 -5.11 -2.09 -3.62
N ASP A 209 -5.00 -3.36 -3.94
CA ASP A 209 -4.47 -3.83 -5.22
C ASP A 209 -5.55 -4.03 -6.28
N HIS A 210 -6.79 -4.33 -5.88
CA HIS A 210 -7.98 -4.37 -6.73
C HIS A 210 -9.29 -4.33 -5.93
N GLY A 211 -10.41 -4.19 -6.65
CA GLY A 211 -11.76 -4.55 -6.18
C GLY A 211 -12.21 -5.89 -6.77
N GLY A 212 -13.52 -6.14 -6.85
CA GLY A 212 -14.02 -7.37 -7.45
C GLY A 212 -15.48 -7.37 -7.85
N ILE A 213 -15.88 -8.40 -8.60
CA ILE A 213 -17.25 -8.63 -9.08
C ILE A 213 -17.61 -10.09 -8.80
N ASN A 214 -18.79 -10.33 -8.22
CA ASN A 214 -19.21 -11.68 -7.83
C ASN A 214 -18.09 -12.34 -7.02
N LYS A 215 -17.55 -13.48 -7.43
CA LYS A 215 -16.49 -14.21 -6.70
C LYS A 215 -15.10 -14.10 -7.33
N GLY A 216 -14.86 -13.09 -8.16
CA GLY A 216 -13.60 -12.97 -8.89
C GLY A 216 -13.19 -11.54 -9.18
N HIS A 217 -11.96 -11.44 -9.66
CA HIS A 217 -11.33 -10.21 -10.10
C HIS A 217 -10.36 -10.49 -11.28
N GLY A 218 -9.67 -9.46 -11.82
CA GLY A 218 -8.72 -9.58 -12.93
C GLY A 218 -9.27 -9.19 -14.30
N SER A 219 -10.53 -8.81 -14.40
CA SER A 219 -11.19 -8.38 -15.63
C SER A 219 -11.00 -6.88 -15.91
N ILE A 220 -11.34 -6.44 -17.12
CA ILE A 220 -11.27 -5.05 -17.55
C ILE A 220 -12.56 -4.33 -17.14
N SER A 221 -12.75 -4.12 -15.83
CA SER A 221 -13.90 -3.41 -15.28
C SER A 221 -13.47 -2.35 -14.27
N MET A 222 -14.19 -1.22 -14.25
CA MET A 222 -13.91 -0.16 -13.28
C MET A 222 -14.22 -0.57 -11.85
N GLN A 223 -15.13 -1.52 -11.63
CA GLN A 223 -15.43 -2.02 -10.30
C GLN A 223 -14.24 -2.80 -9.71
N GLU A 224 -13.51 -3.54 -10.54
CA GLU A 224 -12.27 -4.21 -10.14
C GLU A 224 -11.06 -3.27 -10.13
N MET A 225 -11.03 -2.26 -10.99
CA MET A 225 -9.88 -1.37 -11.14
C MET A 225 -9.90 -0.14 -10.23
N GLN A 226 -11.05 0.28 -9.69
CA GLN A 226 -11.11 1.44 -8.80
C GLN A 226 -10.87 1.03 -7.36
N ILE A 227 -9.80 1.60 -6.80
CA ILE A 227 -9.31 1.34 -5.45
C ILE A 227 -9.30 2.65 -4.65
N PRO A 228 -9.44 2.59 -3.32
CA PRO A 228 -9.17 3.74 -2.48
C PRO A 228 -7.68 4.05 -2.47
N TRP A 229 -7.34 5.34 -2.40
CA TRP A 229 -6.00 5.79 -2.08
C TRP A 229 -6.11 6.96 -1.11
N ILE A 230 -5.64 6.75 0.12
CA ILE A 230 -5.76 7.70 1.23
C ILE A 230 -4.37 7.92 1.82
N ILE A 231 -4.01 9.18 2.07
CA ILE A 231 -2.76 9.55 2.72
C ILE A 231 -3.01 10.59 3.81
N ALA A 232 -2.42 10.41 4.98
CA ALA A 232 -2.42 11.42 6.05
C ALA A 232 -1.06 11.48 6.75
N GLY A 233 -0.68 12.66 7.24
CA GLY A 233 0.59 12.86 7.92
C GLY A 233 1.06 14.31 7.88
N PRO A 234 2.24 14.61 8.46
CA PRO A 234 2.79 15.95 8.44
C PRO A 234 3.10 16.38 7.00
N GLY A 235 2.73 17.62 6.65
CA GLY A 235 2.90 18.15 5.29
C GLY A 235 1.84 17.72 4.27
N ILE A 236 0.91 16.83 4.63
CA ILE A 236 -0.22 16.43 3.79
C ILE A 236 -1.40 17.41 3.98
N ARG A 237 -2.11 17.75 2.90
CA ARG A 237 -3.35 18.55 2.95
C ARG A 237 -4.41 17.78 3.72
N LYS A 238 -5.20 18.48 4.54
CA LYS A 238 -6.29 17.90 5.32
C LYS A 238 -7.61 18.07 4.59
N ASN A 239 -8.52 17.11 4.75
CA ASN A 239 -9.85 17.09 4.14
C ASN A 239 -9.84 17.45 2.64
N ASN A 240 -8.96 16.80 1.88
CA ASN A 240 -8.68 17.15 0.49
C ASN A 240 -8.94 15.96 -0.44
N GLU A 241 -10.00 16.02 -1.24
CA GLU A 241 -10.20 15.07 -2.33
C GLU A 241 -9.23 15.36 -3.48
N VAL A 242 -8.37 14.40 -3.79
CA VAL A 242 -7.43 14.45 -4.91
C VAL A 242 -8.18 14.18 -6.21
N THR A 243 -8.31 15.22 -7.02
CA THR A 243 -8.96 15.15 -8.34
C THR A 243 -8.00 14.78 -9.47
N ALA A 244 -6.68 14.85 -9.23
CA ALA A 244 -5.67 14.39 -10.16
C ALA A 244 -5.76 12.87 -10.38
N SER A 245 -5.34 12.41 -11.55
CA SER A 245 -5.26 10.98 -11.84
C SER A 245 -4.25 10.31 -10.91
N VAL A 246 -4.64 9.20 -10.29
CA VAL A 246 -3.78 8.38 -9.43
C VAL A 246 -3.82 6.95 -9.94
N MET A 247 -2.65 6.38 -10.20
CA MET A 247 -2.45 4.98 -10.52
C MET A 247 -1.79 4.28 -9.34
N THR A 248 -1.96 2.96 -9.18
CA THR A 248 -1.37 2.20 -8.06
C THR A 248 0.15 2.40 -7.95
N PHE A 249 0.84 2.47 -9.08
CA PHE A 249 2.28 2.71 -9.14
C PHE A 249 2.72 4.13 -8.69
N ASP A 250 1.80 5.10 -8.60
CA ASP A 250 2.09 6.42 -8.05
C ASP A 250 2.37 6.35 -6.53
N THR A 251 1.98 5.25 -5.89
CA THR A 251 2.27 4.98 -4.47
C THR A 251 3.78 4.89 -4.22
N ALA A 252 4.53 4.10 -5.00
CA ALA A 252 5.98 4.02 -4.89
C ALA A 252 6.67 5.38 -5.10
N ALA A 253 6.22 6.14 -6.11
CA ALA A 253 6.76 7.47 -6.39
C ALA A 253 6.48 8.45 -5.24
N THR A 254 5.28 8.39 -4.66
CA THR A 254 4.89 9.18 -3.49
C THR A 254 5.75 8.83 -2.27
N ILE A 255 5.92 7.53 -1.97
CA ILE A 255 6.78 7.05 -0.88
C ILE A 255 8.22 7.54 -1.06
N ALA A 256 8.76 7.41 -2.28
CA ALA A 256 10.11 7.88 -2.61
C ALA A 256 10.25 9.40 -2.36
N THR A 257 9.25 10.20 -2.73
CA THR A 257 9.26 11.64 -2.44
C THR A 257 9.22 11.95 -0.94
N LEU A 258 8.32 11.30 -0.18
CA LEU A 258 8.21 11.50 1.27
C LEU A 258 9.51 11.12 2.00
N LEU A 259 10.16 10.06 1.53
CA LEU A 259 11.44 9.58 2.06
C LEU A 259 12.65 10.22 1.39
N LYS A 260 12.48 11.18 0.47
CA LYS A 260 13.55 11.90 -0.23
C LYS A 260 14.55 10.98 -0.92
N LEU A 261 14.05 9.98 -1.64
CA LEU A 261 14.81 9.05 -2.46
C LEU A 261 14.85 9.52 -3.90
N LYS A 262 15.91 9.17 -4.64
CA LYS A 262 16.00 9.42 -6.07
C LYS A 262 15.25 8.33 -6.83
N GLN A 263 14.18 8.73 -7.52
CA GLN A 263 13.43 7.82 -8.37
C GLN A 263 14.28 7.42 -9.61
N PRO A 264 14.36 6.13 -9.95
CA PRO A 264 15.04 5.67 -11.16
C PRO A 264 14.22 6.06 -12.40
N GLN A 265 14.88 6.26 -13.53
CA GLN A 265 14.21 6.70 -14.76
C GLN A 265 13.18 5.70 -15.27
N VAL A 266 13.37 4.40 -15.01
CA VAL A 266 12.46 3.32 -15.43
C VAL A 266 11.11 3.35 -14.71
N TRP A 267 10.97 4.11 -13.61
CA TRP A 267 9.67 4.35 -12.99
C TRP A 267 8.83 5.30 -13.82
N ILE A 268 7.56 4.96 -13.99
CA ILE A 268 6.57 5.80 -14.68
C ILE A 268 5.59 6.46 -13.70
N GLY A 269 5.60 6.02 -12.43
CA GLY A 269 4.79 6.60 -11.38
C GLY A 269 5.19 8.03 -11.05
N ARG A 270 4.18 8.83 -10.72
CA ARG A 270 4.32 10.24 -10.37
C ARG A 270 3.91 10.42 -8.91
N PRO A 271 4.67 11.16 -8.09
CA PRO A 271 4.22 11.47 -6.75
C PRO A 271 2.86 12.17 -6.81
N VAL A 272 1.94 11.80 -5.91
CA VAL A 272 0.61 12.43 -5.82
C VAL A 272 0.74 13.80 -5.14
N THR A 273 1.41 14.74 -5.81
CA THR A 273 1.76 16.06 -5.26
C THR A 273 0.56 16.92 -4.90
N ALA A 274 -0.60 16.66 -5.52
CA ALA A 274 -1.88 17.27 -5.15
C ALA A 274 -2.31 16.96 -3.70
N SER A 275 -1.71 15.96 -3.05
CA SER A 275 -1.90 15.66 -1.63
C SER A 275 -1.01 16.49 -0.69
N PHE A 276 0.04 17.15 -1.19
CA PHE A 276 1.02 17.86 -0.36
C PHE A 276 0.65 19.33 -0.19
N LYS A 277 0.92 19.89 0.98
CA LYS A 277 0.67 21.31 1.28
C LYS A 277 1.53 22.23 0.42
#